data_AF-A0A2M7A8A7-F1
#
_entry.id   AF-A0A2M7A8A7-F1
#
_cell.length_a   1.000
_cell.length_b   1.000
_cell.length_c   1.000
_cell.angle_alpha   90.00
_cell.angle_beta   90.00
_cell.angle_gamma   90.00
#
_symmetry.space_group_name_H-M   'P 1'
#
loop_
_entity.id
_entity.type
_entity.pdbx_description
1 polymer ?
#
loop_
_entity_poly.entity_id
_entity_poly.type
_entity_poly.pdbx_seq_one_letter_code
_entity_poly.pdbx_strand_id
1 'polypeptide(L)'
;MRTWKRLVLIASASAVLLASGLFAGRVSAAEYPQVGNLTAFSAEANYMSLAGYLRYLDHAQDGAWLTRSEAVRIVKQQQAE
;
A
#
# COMPACT_ATOMS: atom_id res chain seq x y z
N MET A 1 -26.78 0.09 -37.34
CA MET A 1 -26.59 -0.92 -36.26
C MET A 1 -25.17 -1.48 -36.14
N ARG A 2 -24.39 -1.64 -37.23
CA ARG A 2 -23.04 -2.29 -37.20
C ARG A 2 -21.93 -1.43 -36.58
N THR A 3 -22.03 -0.11 -36.68
CA THR A 3 -21.07 0.86 -36.11
C THR A 3 -21.26 1.08 -34.61
N TRP A 4 -22.52 1.08 -34.13
CA TRP A 4 -22.85 1.29 -32.73
C TRP A 4 -22.36 0.14 -31.82
N LYS A 5 -22.49 -1.11 -32.29
CA LYS A 5 -21.92 -2.29 -31.61
C LYS A 5 -20.39 -2.22 -31.47
N ARG A 6 -19.69 -1.67 -32.46
CA ARG A 6 -18.22 -1.48 -32.42
C ARG A 6 -17.81 -0.41 -31.41
N LEU A 7 -18.54 0.70 -31.36
CA LEU A 7 -18.29 1.77 -30.38
C LEU A 7 -18.55 1.30 -28.94
N VAL A 8 -19.61 0.52 -28.71
CA VAL A 8 -19.89 -0.08 -27.40
C VAL A 8 -18.80 -1.07 -26.99
N LEU A 9 -18.31 -1.91 -27.92
CA LEU A 9 -17.22 -2.85 -27.66
C LEU A 9 -15.91 -2.13 -27.31
N ILE A 10 -15.56 -1.06 -28.03
CA ILE A 10 -14.36 -0.26 -27.77
C ILE A 10 -14.46 0.42 -26.39
N ALA A 11 -15.60 1.05 -26.09
CA ALA A 11 -15.81 1.68 -24.78
C ALA A 11 -15.75 0.67 -23.62
N SER A 12 -16.29 -0.53 -23.80
CA SER A 12 -16.23 -1.60 -22.79
C SER A 12 -14.81 -2.13 -22.58
N ALA A 13 -14.00 -2.23 -23.63
CA ALA A 13 -12.60 -2.67 -23.53
C ALA A 13 -11.73 -1.64 -22.79
N SER A 14 -11.99 -0.34 -22.97
CA SER A 14 -11.29 0.74 -22.26
C SER A 14 -11.62 0.79 -20.77
N ALA A 15 -12.87 0.46 -20.38
CA ALA A 15 -13.29 0.44 -18.98
C ALA A 15 -12.59 -0.65 -18.16
N VAL A 16 -12.31 -1.82 -18.76
CA VAL A 16 -11.61 -2.92 -18.10
C VAL A 16 -10.15 -2.56 -17.83
N LEU A 17 -9.48 -1.85 -18.74
CA LEU A 17 -8.08 -1.44 -18.58
C LEU A 17 -7.88 -0.39 -17.47
N LEU A 18 -8.83 0.52 -17.28
CA LEU A 18 -8.80 1.53 -16.21
C LEU A 18 -9.01 0.92 -14.81
N ALA A 19 -9.82 -0.14 -14.70
CA ALA A 19 -10.08 -0.79 -13.41
C ALA A 19 -8.85 -1.54 -12.86
N SER A 20 -7.97 -2.04 -13.74
CA SER A 20 -6.74 -2.75 -13.36
C SER A 20 -5.71 -1.88 -12.62
N GLY A 21 -5.75 -0.55 -12.77
CA GLY A 21 -4.83 0.36 -12.08
C GLY A 21 -5.10 0.49 -10.58
N LEU A 22 -6.31 0.16 -10.13
CA LEU A 22 -6.71 0.25 -8.72
C LEU A 22 -6.13 -0.90 -7.87
N PHE A 23 -5.62 -1.96 -8.50
CA PHE A 23 -5.05 -3.14 -7.84
C PHE A 23 -3.55 -3.30 -8.15
N ALA A 24 -2.88 -2.24 -8.57
CA ALA A 24 -1.42 -2.24 -8.64
C ALA A 24 -0.87 -2.43 -7.22
N GLY A 25 -0.65 -3.69 -6.83
CA GLY A 25 0.06 -4.04 -5.61
C GLY A 25 1.37 -3.27 -5.58
N ARG A 26 1.65 -2.63 -4.45
CA ARG A 26 2.84 -1.80 -4.28
C ARG A 26 4.06 -2.63 -4.68
N VAL A 27 4.83 -2.12 -5.64
CA VAL A 27 6.09 -2.73 -6.08
C VAL A 27 6.94 -2.93 -4.83
N SER A 28 7.44 -4.16 -4.65
CA SER A 28 8.09 -4.66 -3.43
C SER A 28 9.45 -3.98 -3.09
N ALA A 29 9.75 -2.84 -3.71
CA ALA A 29 10.95 -2.03 -3.52
C ALA A 29 10.63 -0.62 -2.98
N ALA A 30 9.47 -0.43 -2.34
CA ALA A 30 9.18 0.79 -1.61
C ALA A 30 10.08 0.87 -0.37
N GLU A 31 10.79 1.98 -0.23
CA GLU A 31 11.65 2.26 0.92
C GLU A 31 10.75 2.67 2.10
N TYR A 32 10.58 1.76 3.05
CA TYR A 32 9.70 1.98 4.20
C TYR A 32 10.41 2.75 5.32
N PRO A 33 9.71 3.61 6.08
CA PRO A 33 10.26 4.24 7.26
C PRO A 33 10.87 3.20 8.23
N GLN A 34 12.09 3.48 8.69
CA GLN A 34 12.79 2.61 9.65
C GLN A 34 12.19 2.79 11.05
N VAL A 35 11.56 1.74 11.58
CA VAL A 35 10.94 1.74 12.92
C VAL A 35 11.35 0.52 13.76
N GLY A 36 12.11 -0.42 13.19
CA GLY A 36 12.45 -1.69 13.85
C GLY A 36 13.26 -1.53 15.14
N ASN A 37 14.00 -0.44 15.26
CA ASN A 37 14.82 -0.08 16.42
C ASN A 37 14.07 0.73 17.50
N LEU A 38 12.79 1.08 17.28
CA LEU A 38 12.01 1.84 18.25
C LEU A 38 11.38 0.92 19.31
N THR A 39 11.04 1.52 20.46
CA THR A 39 10.29 0.81 21.50
C THR A 39 8.79 0.88 21.21
N ALA A 40 8.12 -0.27 21.12
CA ALA A 40 6.68 -0.30 20.93
C ALA A 40 5.95 0.41 22.09
N PHE A 41 4.89 1.15 21.77
CA PHE A 41 4.08 1.90 22.73
C PHE A 41 4.87 2.97 23.53
N SER A 42 6.04 3.39 23.05
CA SER A 42 6.77 4.55 23.59
C SER A 42 6.31 5.86 22.94
N ALA A 43 6.78 6.99 23.48
CA ALA A 43 6.57 8.30 22.88
C ALA A 43 7.16 8.39 21.45
N GLU A 44 8.28 7.70 21.19
CA GLU A 44 8.94 7.67 19.87
C GLU A 44 8.10 6.94 18.83
N ALA A 45 7.36 5.91 19.24
CA ALA A 45 6.41 5.18 18.40
C ALA A 45 5.00 5.79 18.43
N ASN A 46 4.86 7.04 18.87
CA ASN A 46 3.57 7.74 19.04
C ASN A 46 2.54 6.92 19.85
N TYR A 47 3.00 6.20 20.87
CA TYR A 47 2.22 5.29 21.71
C TYR A 47 1.50 4.16 20.93
N MET A 48 1.98 3.82 19.74
CA MET A 48 1.46 2.74 18.91
C MET A 48 2.39 1.51 18.94
N SER A 49 1.84 0.35 18.54
CA SER A 49 2.69 -0.77 18.12
C SER A 49 3.56 -0.37 16.92
N LEU A 50 4.75 -0.95 16.76
CA LEU A 50 5.65 -0.64 15.64
C LEU A 50 4.97 -0.81 14.26
N ALA A 51 4.19 -1.87 14.09
CA ALA A 51 3.44 -2.10 12.84
C ALA A 51 2.33 -1.06 12.63
N GLY A 52 1.69 -0.59 13.71
CA GLY A 52 0.71 0.49 13.65
C GLY A 52 1.35 1.83 13.32
N TYR A 53 2.52 2.11 13.92
CA TYR A 53 3.27 3.32 13.68
C TYR A 53 3.81 3.38 12.24
N LEU A 54 4.37 2.27 11.73
CA LEU A 54 4.79 2.14 10.33
C LEU A 54 3.63 2.45 9.36
N ARG A 55 2.46 1.86 9.61
CA ARG A 55 1.25 2.12 8.80
C ARG A 55 0.84 3.58 8.82
N TYR A 56 0.93 4.23 9.98
CA TYR A 56 0.61 5.65 10.14
C TYR A 56 1.58 6.51 9.33
N LEU A 57 2.89 6.26 9.42
CA LEU A 57 3.91 6.98 8.67
C LEU A 57 3.75 6.77 7.16
N ASP A 58 3.54 5.53 6.73
CA ASP A 58 3.32 5.17 5.33
C ASP A 58 2.10 5.88 4.73
N HIS A 59 0.99 5.92 5.47
CA HIS A 59 -0.20 6.67 5.05
C HIS A 59 0.04 8.19 5.02
N ALA A 60 0.80 8.73 5.98
CA ALA A 60 1.15 10.15 5.98
C ALA A 60 2.02 10.55 4.78
N GLN A 61 2.84 9.61 4.27
CA GLN A 61 3.71 9.83 3.12
C GLN A 61 2.98 9.66 1.78
N ASP A 62 2.28 8.54 1.60
CA ASP A 62 1.75 8.12 0.29
C ASP A 62 0.22 8.12 0.20
N GLY A 63 -0.48 8.43 1.30
CA GLY A 63 -1.95 8.48 1.36
C GLY A 63 -2.65 7.12 1.29
N ALA A 64 -1.90 6.02 1.19
CA ALA A 64 -2.43 4.66 1.17
C ALA A 64 -2.00 3.89 2.43
N TRP A 65 -2.79 2.92 2.84
CA TRP A 65 -2.51 2.12 4.03
C TRP A 65 -1.88 0.78 3.66
N LEU A 66 -0.72 0.48 4.25
CA LEU A 66 -0.24 -0.90 4.32
C LEU A 66 -1.27 -1.80 5.00
N THR A 67 -1.38 -3.05 4.54
CA THR A 67 -2.10 -4.08 5.27
C THR A 67 -1.37 -4.39 6.58
N ARG A 68 -2.08 -4.98 7.55
CA ARG A 68 -1.47 -5.31 8.84
C ARG A 68 -0.37 -6.37 8.69
N SER A 69 -0.58 -7.35 7.82
CA SER A 69 0.38 -8.42 7.53
C SER A 69 1.66 -7.88 6.90
N GLU A 70 1.56 -6.94 5.96
CA GLU A 70 2.72 -6.27 5.35
C GLU A 70 3.53 -5.51 6.39
N ALA A 71 2.87 -4.66 7.18
CA ALA A 71 3.55 -3.88 8.20
C ALA A 71 4.26 -4.75 9.24
N VAL A 72 3.63 -5.85 9.69
CA VAL A 72 4.27 -6.81 10.61
C VAL A 72 5.47 -7.50 9.96
N ARG A 73 5.36 -7.90 8.69
CA ARG A 73 6.49 -8.51 7.95
C ARG A 73 7.66 -7.55 7.83
N ILE A 74 7.41 -6.28 7.48
CA ILE A 74 8.43 -5.25 7.31
C ILE A 74 9.14 -4.96 8.64
N VAL A 75 8.40 -4.75 9.73
CA VAL A 75 9.00 -4.52 11.05
C VAL A 75 9.88 -5.70 11.48
N LYS A 76 9.42 -6.94 11.25
CA LYS A 76 10.23 -8.13 11.56
C LYS A 76 11.51 -8.20 10.74
N GLN A 77 11.46 -7.81 9.46
CA GLN A 77 12.64 -7.74 8.61
C GLN A 77 13.63 -6.70 9.14
N GLN A 78 13.16 -5.49 9.47
CA GLN A 78 13.97 -4.41 10.04
C GLN A 78 14.63 -4.77 11.37
N GLN A 79 14.04 -5.67 12.16
CA GLN A 79 14.57 -6.13 13.44
C GLN A 79 15.59 -7.27 13.31
N ALA A 80 15.62 -7.94 12.16
CA ALA A 80 16.57 -9.02 11.87
C ALA A 80 17.85 -8.52 11.18
N GLU A 81 17.85 -7.27 10.71
CA GLU A 81 18.98 -6.54 10.14
C GLU A 81 19.84 -5.90 11.24
#